data_AF-A0A399YIH0-F1
#
_entry.id   AF-A0A399YIH0-F1
#
_cell.length_a   1.000
_cell.length_b   1.000
_cell.length_c   1.000
_cell.angle_alpha   90.00
_cell.angle_beta   90.00
_cell.angle_gamma   90.00
#
_symmetry.space_group_name_H-M   'P 1'
#
loop_
_entity.id
_entity.type
_entity.pdbx_description
1 polymer ?
#
loop_
_entity_poly.entity_id
_entity_poly.type
_entity_poly.pdbx_seq_one_letter_code
_entity_poly.pdbx_strand_id
1 'polypeptide(L)'
;MTDIQERPAGFDGPLSSALVGTRRFFTRGTVSEDRRTLSLEGGRSGDSFYRDRWSHDKVVRSTHGVNCTGSCSWKVYVKDGIITWEAQQTDYPSTGGDRPEYEPRGCPRGAAFSWYTYSPTRVRYPYVRGTLLQMYREARQHYGDPVVAWASIVQDEEKSRVYKSARGKGGLVRSTWEEAVEMIAAAHVYTVKRFGPDRIAGFSPIPAMSQVSYVSGARFNELIGAPMLSFYDWYADLPNASPQMWGDQTDVPESGDWWDAAYLIMWGSNVPLTRTPDAHWMTEARYRGQKVIAVAPDYAENVKFADEWVAPAPGTDAALAMGMGHVVLKEFFVDRQTDYFADYTKRFTDLPYLIALDPVDGAEGVFRPGKFVVAGDLEGHPEAGSENAMWKPAVLDANTDDVAIPQGSIGHRFGPEGEGRWNLDLGDIDPVLSLYGDTGESVELELPRFDLGSKVVHERRGVPVRRVGDRLVTTVLDIMLA
;
A
#
# COMPACT_ATOMS: atom_id res chain seq x y z
N MET A 1 -16.33 52.68 53.67
CA MET A 1 -17.60 51.91 53.60
C MET A 1 -17.50 51.08 52.34
N THR A 2 -17.47 49.76 52.35
CA THR A 2 -17.95 48.78 53.33
C THR A 2 -17.02 47.58 53.31
N ASP A 3 -16.65 47.15 54.51
CA ASP A 3 -15.86 45.99 54.84
C ASP A 3 -16.60 44.72 54.34
N ILE A 4 -16.13 44.12 53.23
CA ILE A 4 -16.61 42.81 52.81
C ILE A 4 -15.89 41.80 53.70
N GLN A 5 -16.48 41.52 54.85
CA GLN A 5 -16.06 40.40 55.68
C GLN A 5 -16.15 39.13 54.83
N GLU A 6 -15.00 38.50 54.60
CA GLU A 6 -14.90 37.12 54.14
C GLU A 6 -15.78 36.27 55.06
N ARG A 7 -16.95 35.83 54.58
CA ARG A 7 -17.72 34.81 55.29
C ARG A 7 -16.85 33.55 55.28
N PRO A 8 -16.40 33.05 56.45
CA PRO A 8 -15.64 31.82 56.49
C PRO A 8 -16.51 30.71 55.91
N ALA A 9 -15.92 29.84 55.08
CA ALA A 9 -16.61 28.68 54.54
C ALA A 9 -17.26 27.89 55.69
N GLY A 10 -18.59 27.80 55.70
CA GLY A 10 -19.34 27.23 56.82
C GLY A 10 -20.83 27.15 56.53
N PHE A 11 -21.57 26.47 57.40
CA PHE A 11 -23.02 26.29 57.28
C PHE A 11 -23.79 27.56 57.64
N ASP A 12 -25.01 27.72 57.10
CA ASP A 12 -25.86 28.93 57.18
C ASP A 12 -26.20 29.40 58.61
N GLY A 13 -25.97 28.58 59.63
CA GLY A 13 -26.07 28.97 61.03
C GLY A 13 -25.66 27.88 62.03
N PRO A 14 -25.74 28.20 63.34
CA PRO A 14 -25.37 27.28 64.42
C PRO A 14 -26.21 26.00 64.42
N LEU A 15 -27.49 26.09 64.06
CA LEU A 15 -28.40 24.95 63.99
C LEU A 15 -28.03 23.98 62.85
N SER A 16 -27.74 24.48 61.65
CA SER A 16 -27.27 23.66 60.54
C SER A 16 -25.90 23.03 60.82
N SER A 17 -25.01 23.78 61.48
CA SER A 17 -23.71 23.26 61.94
C SER A 17 -23.90 22.14 62.96
N ALA A 18 -24.83 22.29 63.91
CA ALA A 18 -25.16 21.27 64.88
C ALA A 18 -25.78 20.02 64.23
N LEU A 19 -26.74 20.18 63.32
CA LEU A 19 -27.42 19.06 62.63
C LEU A 19 -26.48 18.25 61.72
N VAL A 20 -25.62 18.92 60.96
CA VAL A 20 -24.59 18.21 60.15
C VAL A 20 -23.53 17.60 61.06
N GLY A 21 -23.17 18.30 62.15
CA GLY A 21 -22.24 17.81 63.17
C GLY A 21 -22.75 16.59 63.93
N THR A 22 -24.06 16.45 64.17
CA THR A 22 -24.62 15.28 64.88
C THR A 22 -24.62 14.03 64.03
N ARG A 23 -24.71 14.16 62.69
CA ARG A 23 -24.63 13.02 61.74
C ARG A 23 -23.37 12.16 61.92
N ARG A 24 -22.25 12.76 62.38
CA ARG A 24 -21.00 12.04 62.68
C ARG A 24 -21.14 10.99 63.78
N PHE A 25 -22.11 11.13 64.69
CA PHE A 25 -22.37 10.18 65.76
C PHE A 25 -23.27 9.01 65.33
N PHE A 26 -23.94 9.14 64.19
CA PHE A 26 -24.87 8.14 63.64
C PHE A 26 -24.35 7.45 62.38
N THR A 27 -23.24 7.93 61.81
CA THR A 27 -22.65 7.39 60.59
C THR A 27 -21.34 6.68 60.93
N ARG A 28 -21.18 5.42 60.51
CA ARG A 28 -19.92 4.68 60.64
C ARG A 28 -18.93 5.13 59.56
N GLY A 29 -18.28 6.28 59.77
CA GLY A 29 -17.30 6.84 58.85
C GLY A 29 -16.59 8.06 59.40
N THR A 30 -15.45 8.41 58.80
CA THR A 30 -14.66 9.59 59.16
C THR A 30 -15.20 10.79 58.39
N VAL A 31 -15.73 11.77 59.12
CA VAL A 31 -16.18 13.05 58.55
C VAL A 31 -15.02 14.04 58.59
N SER A 32 -14.74 14.74 57.50
CA SER A 32 -13.70 15.78 57.45
C SER A 32 -13.95 16.91 58.45
N GLU A 33 -12.90 17.66 58.81
CA GLU A 33 -13.02 18.80 59.75
C GLU A 33 -13.98 19.89 59.27
N ASP A 34 -13.99 20.16 57.96
CA ASP A 34 -14.92 21.08 57.29
C ASP A 34 -16.33 20.49 57.11
N ARG A 35 -16.51 19.21 57.46
CA ARG A 35 -17.76 18.42 57.41
C ARG A 35 -18.35 18.30 56.00
N ARG A 36 -17.55 18.44 54.95
CA ARG A 36 -17.99 18.33 53.54
C ARG A 36 -17.80 16.94 52.95
N THR A 37 -16.92 16.12 53.51
CA THR A 37 -16.66 14.77 53.02
C THR A 37 -16.89 13.74 54.11
N LEU A 38 -17.33 12.56 53.68
CA LEU A 38 -17.52 11.37 54.51
C LEU A 38 -16.71 10.24 53.87
N SER A 39 -15.69 9.78 54.58
CA SER A 39 -14.90 8.62 54.20
C SER A 39 -15.44 7.38 54.90
N LEU A 40 -15.78 6.36 54.11
CA LEU A 40 -16.27 5.07 54.59
C LEU A 40 -15.23 4.00 54.28
N GLU A 41 -15.01 3.09 55.22
CA GLU A 41 -14.21 1.89 55.00
C GLU A 41 -15.13 0.69 54.73
N GLY A 42 -14.91 -0.02 53.64
CA GLY A 42 -15.72 -1.18 53.24
C GLY A 42 -16.89 -0.86 52.32
N GLY A 43 -17.86 -1.78 52.22
CA GLY A 43 -19.04 -1.64 51.33
C GLY A 43 -18.77 -1.81 49.83
N ARG A 44 -17.55 -2.23 49.45
CA ARG A 44 -17.11 -2.36 48.05
C ARG A 44 -17.20 -3.78 47.48
N SER A 45 -17.96 -4.67 48.12
CA SER A 45 -18.13 -6.05 47.65
C SER A 45 -18.82 -6.12 46.27
N GLY A 46 -19.65 -5.14 45.92
CA GLY A 46 -20.27 -5.03 44.59
C GLY A 46 -19.26 -4.86 43.44
N ASP A 47 -18.05 -4.37 43.71
CA ASP A 47 -16.98 -4.25 42.70
C ASP A 47 -16.51 -5.64 42.21
N SER A 48 -16.77 -6.73 42.96
CA SER A 48 -16.38 -8.09 42.57
C SER A 48 -16.98 -8.51 41.24
N PHE A 49 -18.18 -8.05 40.91
CA PHE A 49 -18.84 -8.32 39.63
C PHE A 49 -18.00 -7.84 38.44
N TYR A 50 -17.47 -6.62 38.50
CA TYR A 50 -16.65 -6.06 37.43
C TYR A 50 -15.23 -6.67 37.40
N ARG A 51 -14.66 -6.96 38.58
CA ARG A 51 -13.36 -7.64 38.67
C ARG A 51 -13.43 -9.04 38.06
N ASP A 52 -14.52 -9.76 38.34
CA ASP A 52 -14.77 -11.05 37.71
C ASP A 52 -15.01 -10.89 36.21
N ARG A 53 -15.82 -9.91 35.76
CA ARG A 53 -16.01 -9.68 34.32
C ARG A 53 -14.69 -9.51 33.54
N TRP A 54 -13.70 -8.84 34.13
CA TRP A 54 -12.37 -8.65 33.53
C TRP A 54 -11.45 -9.87 33.65
N SER A 55 -11.67 -10.72 34.65
CA SER A 55 -10.91 -11.96 34.82
C SER A 55 -11.07 -12.87 33.60
N HIS A 56 -10.08 -13.72 33.34
CA HIS A 56 -10.04 -14.59 32.18
C HIS A 56 -9.15 -15.80 32.46
N ASP A 57 -9.36 -16.87 31.71
CA ASP A 57 -8.66 -18.14 31.89
C ASP A 57 -7.25 -18.07 31.31
N LYS A 58 -7.13 -17.45 30.12
CA LYS A 58 -5.87 -17.31 29.39
C LYS A 58 -5.93 -16.20 28.35
N VAL A 59 -4.74 -15.78 27.92
CA VAL A 59 -4.52 -14.86 26.81
C VAL A 59 -3.70 -15.58 25.74
N VAL A 60 -4.13 -15.48 24.48
CA VAL A 60 -3.44 -16.08 23.33
C VAL A 60 -3.02 -14.98 22.37
N ARG A 61 -1.78 -15.02 21.88
CA ARG A 61 -1.34 -14.10 20.82
C ARG A 61 -1.95 -14.51 19.48
N SER A 62 -2.54 -13.55 18.78
CA SER A 62 -2.99 -13.74 17.39
C SER A 62 -2.88 -12.44 16.60
N THR A 63 -3.34 -12.45 15.35
CA THR A 63 -3.40 -11.32 14.42
C THR A 63 -4.61 -11.47 13.50
N HIS A 64 -4.89 -10.47 12.67
CA HIS A 64 -6.02 -10.47 11.73
C HIS A 64 -5.53 -10.71 10.30
N GLY A 65 -5.90 -11.85 9.71
CA GLY A 65 -5.63 -12.18 8.31
C GLY A 65 -6.55 -11.45 7.34
N VAL A 66 -6.45 -10.12 7.29
CA VAL A 66 -7.25 -9.23 6.45
C VAL A 66 -6.36 -8.19 5.77
N ASN A 67 -6.67 -7.84 4.52
CA ASN A 67 -5.88 -6.89 3.72
C ASN A 67 -6.05 -5.45 4.24
N CYS A 68 -5.33 -5.13 5.31
CA CYS A 68 -5.41 -3.84 5.99
C CYS A 68 -4.05 -3.20 6.27
N THR A 69 -2.95 -3.84 5.85
CA THR A 69 -1.53 -3.51 6.12
C THR A 69 -1.12 -3.36 7.59
N GLY A 70 -2.06 -3.35 8.53
CA GLY A 70 -1.79 -3.05 9.93
C GLY A 70 -0.92 -4.09 10.63
N SER A 71 -1.03 -5.37 10.27
CA SER A 71 -0.25 -6.47 10.86
C SER A 71 -0.18 -6.43 12.41
N CYS A 72 -1.30 -6.04 13.04
CA CYS A 72 -1.34 -5.78 14.47
C CYS A 72 -1.42 -7.10 15.25
N SER A 73 -0.64 -7.22 16.32
CA SER A 73 -0.64 -8.36 17.22
C SER A 73 -1.62 -8.09 18.35
N TRP A 74 -2.43 -9.09 18.69
CA TRP A 74 -3.52 -8.97 19.66
C TRP A 74 -3.41 -10.03 20.75
N LYS A 75 -3.82 -9.63 21.95
CA LYS A 75 -4.15 -10.45 23.12
C LYS A 75 -5.59 -10.91 22.95
N VAL A 76 -5.80 -12.18 22.63
CA VAL A 76 -7.13 -12.80 22.55
C VAL A 76 -7.48 -13.39 23.91
N TYR A 77 -8.52 -12.86 24.55
CA TYR A 77 -8.93 -13.26 25.89
C TYR A 77 -9.95 -14.40 25.84
N VAL A 78 -9.64 -15.48 26.55
CA VAL A 78 -10.54 -16.64 26.71
C VAL A 78 -11.03 -16.65 28.15
N LYS A 79 -12.35 -16.72 28.33
CA LYS A 79 -13.00 -16.89 29.63
C LYS A 79 -14.08 -17.96 29.50
N ASP A 80 -14.19 -18.86 30.46
CA ASP A 80 -15.13 -19.98 30.46
C ASP A 80 -15.02 -20.82 29.16
N GLY A 81 -13.80 -20.99 28.66
CA GLY A 81 -13.52 -21.74 27.43
C GLY A 81 -13.99 -21.10 26.12
N ILE A 82 -14.48 -19.85 26.14
CA ILE A 82 -14.90 -19.11 24.94
C ILE A 82 -14.06 -17.85 24.73
N ILE A 83 -13.88 -17.45 23.46
CA ILE A 83 -13.28 -16.15 23.13
C ILE A 83 -14.27 -15.06 23.52
N THR A 84 -13.82 -14.07 24.28
CA THR A 84 -14.72 -13.04 24.82
C THR A 84 -14.44 -11.64 24.29
N TRP A 85 -13.18 -11.20 24.27
CA TRP A 85 -12.73 -9.96 23.67
C TRP A 85 -11.25 -10.04 23.28
N GLU A 86 -10.75 -8.98 22.68
CA GLU A 86 -9.33 -8.82 22.37
C GLU A 86 -8.86 -7.41 22.74
N ALA A 87 -7.57 -7.29 23.04
CA ALA A 87 -6.88 -6.01 23.21
C ALA A 87 -5.51 -6.10 22.54
N GLN A 88 -4.90 -4.98 22.20
CA GLN A 88 -3.63 -4.99 21.49
C GLN A 88 -2.50 -5.59 22.34
N GLN A 89 -1.54 -6.21 21.66
CA GLN A 89 -0.22 -6.45 22.23
C GLN A 89 0.59 -5.16 22.18
N THR A 90 1.52 -5.02 23.12
CA THR A 90 2.34 -3.82 23.30
C THR A 90 3.82 -4.17 23.47
N ASP A 91 4.20 -5.36 23.03
CA ASP A 91 5.54 -5.94 23.22
C ASP A 91 6.27 -6.14 21.89
N TYR A 92 6.04 -5.22 20.96
CA TYR A 92 6.87 -5.11 19.76
C TYR A 92 8.32 -4.83 20.16
N PRO A 93 9.32 -5.30 19.37
CA PRO A 93 10.69 -4.87 19.57
C PRO A 93 10.79 -3.34 19.52
N SER A 94 11.55 -2.77 20.47
CA SER A 94 11.70 -1.32 20.59
C SER A 94 12.37 -0.71 19.36
N THR A 95 11.91 0.47 18.96
CA THR A 95 12.48 1.27 17.85
C THR A 95 13.75 2.04 18.23
N GLY A 96 14.09 2.09 19.52
CA GLY A 96 15.18 2.92 20.06
C GLY A 96 14.67 4.13 20.84
N GLY A 97 15.57 4.83 21.53
CA GLY A 97 15.21 5.93 22.45
C GLY A 97 14.91 7.27 21.80
N ASP A 98 15.14 7.40 20.49
CA ASP A 98 14.99 8.63 19.70
C ASP A 98 13.73 8.64 18.82
N ARG A 99 12.92 7.58 18.89
CA ARG A 99 11.70 7.37 18.10
C ARG A 99 10.55 6.91 19.00
N PRO A 100 9.30 7.25 18.66
CA PRO A 100 8.13 6.59 19.23
C PRO A 100 8.16 5.07 19.08
N GLU A 101 7.39 4.37 19.91
CA GLU A 101 7.21 2.93 19.79
C GLU A 101 6.07 2.58 18.83
N TYR A 102 6.10 1.38 18.25
CA TYR A 102 4.99 0.89 17.42
C TYR A 102 3.74 0.55 18.24
N GLU A 103 3.86 0.31 19.54
CA GLU A 103 2.73 -0.03 20.39
C GLU A 103 1.73 1.14 20.51
N PRO A 104 0.41 0.88 20.60
CA PRO A 104 -0.24 -0.43 20.63
C PRO A 104 -0.68 -0.94 19.25
N ARG A 105 -0.49 -0.16 18.17
CA ARG A 105 -1.17 -0.38 16.88
C ARG A 105 -2.69 -0.61 17.08
N GLY A 106 -3.28 -1.45 16.22
CA GLY A 106 -4.70 -1.80 16.27
C GLY A 106 -5.61 -0.79 15.57
N CYS A 107 -6.88 -1.15 15.44
CA CYS A 107 -7.91 -0.27 14.88
C CYS A 107 -9.29 -0.72 15.37
N PRO A 108 -10.35 0.11 15.19
CA PRO A 108 -11.71 -0.25 15.59
C PRO A 108 -12.24 -1.54 14.95
N ARG A 109 -11.80 -1.85 13.72
CA ARG A 109 -12.22 -3.06 13.00
C ARG A 109 -11.63 -4.32 13.65
N GLY A 110 -10.36 -4.27 14.02
CA GLY A 110 -9.68 -5.36 14.72
C GLY A 110 -10.25 -5.60 16.12
N ALA A 111 -10.52 -4.52 16.88
CA ALA A 111 -11.09 -4.63 18.22
C ALA A 111 -12.48 -5.31 18.27
N ALA A 112 -13.19 -5.34 17.15
CA ALA A 112 -14.51 -5.96 17.03
C ALA A 112 -14.47 -7.39 16.46
N PHE A 113 -13.30 -7.95 16.15
CA PHE A 113 -13.20 -9.19 15.37
C PHE A 113 -13.75 -10.41 16.11
N SER A 114 -13.57 -10.48 17.43
CA SER A 114 -14.12 -11.50 18.33
C SER A 114 -15.62 -11.75 18.15
N TRP A 115 -16.39 -10.73 17.72
CA TRP A 115 -17.82 -10.85 17.41
C TRP A 115 -18.11 -11.97 16.40
N TYR A 116 -17.29 -12.10 15.36
CA TYR A 116 -17.54 -13.05 14.26
C TYR A 116 -17.57 -14.50 14.71
N THR A 117 -16.82 -14.86 15.77
CA THR A 117 -16.62 -16.24 16.22
C THR A 117 -17.95 -16.96 16.46
N TYR A 118 -18.89 -16.29 17.13
CA TYR A 118 -20.18 -16.85 17.53
C TYR A 118 -21.38 -16.11 16.93
N SER A 119 -21.12 -15.13 16.07
CA SER A 119 -22.14 -14.33 15.40
C SER A 119 -23.17 -15.18 14.62
N PRO A 120 -24.38 -14.64 14.38
CA PRO A 120 -25.39 -15.28 13.53
C PRO A 120 -24.91 -15.53 12.09
N THR A 121 -23.88 -14.81 11.62
CA THR A 121 -23.34 -14.92 10.26
C THR A 121 -22.22 -15.95 10.13
N ARG A 122 -21.80 -16.60 11.23
CA ARG A 122 -20.74 -17.62 11.22
C ARG A 122 -21.13 -18.81 10.33
N VAL A 123 -20.30 -19.13 9.35
CA VAL A 123 -20.40 -20.39 8.59
C VAL A 123 -19.93 -21.53 9.50
N ARG A 124 -20.86 -22.43 9.87
CA ARG A 124 -20.63 -23.53 10.84
C ARG A 124 -20.43 -24.90 10.20
N TYR A 125 -20.99 -25.10 9.01
CA TYR A 125 -21.02 -26.39 8.31
C TYR A 125 -20.71 -26.17 6.83
N PRO A 126 -20.30 -27.21 6.09
CA PRO A 126 -20.33 -27.16 4.63
C PRO A 126 -21.78 -27.03 4.17
N TYR A 127 -22.02 -26.10 3.26
CA TYR A 127 -23.31 -25.84 2.66
C TYR A 127 -23.22 -25.98 1.14
N VAL A 128 -24.20 -26.67 0.55
CA VAL A 128 -24.30 -26.84 -0.90
C VAL A 128 -25.67 -26.30 -1.34
N ARG A 129 -25.77 -25.79 -2.57
CA ARG A 129 -27.07 -25.42 -3.15
C ARG A 129 -27.95 -26.68 -3.22
N GLY A 130 -29.13 -26.64 -2.61
CA GLY A 130 -30.01 -27.82 -2.49
C GLY A 130 -30.32 -28.48 -3.84
N THR A 131 -30.57 -27.70 -4.88
CA THR A 131 -30.80 -28.21 -6.24
C THR A 131 -29.61 -28.99 -6.78
N LEU A 132 -28.38 -28.48 -6.62
CA LEU A 132 -27.17 -29.20 -7.03
C LEU A 132 -26.96 -30.47 -6.19
N LEU A 133 -27.15 -30.36 -4.87
CA LEU A 133 -26.90 -31.47 -3.96
C LEU A 133 -27.85 -32.64 -4.22
N GLN A 134 -29.13 -32.36 -4.47
CA GLN A 134 -30.11 -33.38 -4.81
C GLN A 134 -29.73 -34.10 -6.10
N MET A 135 -29.42 -33.36 -7.18
CA MET A 135 -28.98 -33.94 -8.44
C MET A 135 -27.71 -34.78 -8.27
N TYR A 136 -26.76 -34.31 -7.45
CA TYR A 136 -25.53 -35.05 -7.16
C TYR A 136 -25.83 -36.36 -6.44
N ARG A 137 -26.66 -36.37 -5.41
CA ARG A 137 -27.05 -37.59 -4.69
C ARG A 137 -27.76 -38.61 -5.59
N GLU A 138 -28.71 -38.17 -6.40
CA GLU A 138 -29.42 -39.02 -7.36
C GLU A 138 -28.45 -39.62 -8.40
N ALA A 139 -27.56 -38.80 -8.96
CA ALA A 139 -26.54 -39.26 -9.89
C ALA A 139 -25.54 -40.22 -9.22
N ARG A 140 -25.11 -39.94 -7.98
CA ARG A 140 -24.20 -40.81 -7.22
C ARG A 140 -24.81 -42.17 -6.96
N GLN A 141 -26.10 -42.22 -6.61
CA GLN A 141 -26.83 -43.47 -6.42
C GLN A 141 -26.95 -44.27 -7.73
N HIS A 142 -27.16 -43.60 -8.85
CA HIS A 142 -27.32 -44.26 -10.15
C HIS A 142 -26.00 -44.76 -10.74
N TYR A 143 -24.93 -43.96 -10.69
CA TYR A 143 -23.68 -44.26 -11.39
C TYR A 143 -22.57 -44.88 -10.52
N GLY A 144 -22.63 -44.71 -9.18
CA GLY A 144 -21.62 -45.27 -8.26
C GLY A 144 -20.23 -44.62 -8.30
N ASP A 145 -19.78 -44.11 -9.46
CA ASP A 145 -18.55 -43.31 -9.60
C ASP A 145 -18.88 -41.80 -9.50
N PRO A 146 -18.20 -41.04 -8.62
CA PRO A 146 -18.49 -39.62 -8.41
C PRO A 146 -18.15 -38.73 -9.61
N VAL A 147 -17.11 -39.06 -10.38
CA VAL A 147 -16.71 -38.33 -11.60
C VAL A 147 -17.75 -38.53 -12.70
N VAL A 148 -18.25 -39.75 -12.86
CA VAL A 148 -19.34 -40.06 -13.81
C VAL A 148 -20.65 -39.40 -13.38
N ALA A 149 -20.96 -39.42 -12.08
CA ALA A 149 -22.12 -38.74 -11.53
C ALA A 149 -22.08 -37.23 -11.81
N TRP A 150 -20.95 -36.56 -11.54
CA TRP A 150 -20.75 -35.15 -11.87
C TRP A 150 -20.90 -34.89 -13.37
N ALA A 151 -20.28 -35.73 -14.20
CA ALA A 151 -20.34 -35.65 -15.66
C ALA A 151 -21.79 -35.70 -16.18
N SER A 152 -22.67 -36.51 -15.57
CA SER A 152 -24.08 -36.63 -15.96
C SER A 152 -24.93 -35.38 -15.66
N ILE A 153 -24.43 -34.51 -14.77
CA ILE A 153 -25.11 -33.27 -14.36
C ILE A 153 -24.62 -32.10 -15.22
N VAL A 154 -23.31 -31.95 -15.35
CA VAL A 154 -22.73 -30.77 -16.01
C VAL A 154 -22.82 -30.79 -17.54
N GLN A 155 -22.95 -31.99 -18.13
CA GLN A 155 -23.15 -32.15 -19.58
C GLN A 155 -24.62 -32.03 -20.00
N ASP A 156 -25.55 -32.14 -19.05
CA ASP A 156 -26.97 -31.93 -19.29
C ASP A 156 -27.27 -30.42 -19.15
N GLU A 157 -27.61 -29.78 -20.27
CA GLU A 157 -27.86 -28.34 -20.32
C GLU A 157 -29.00 -27.91 -19.40
N GLU A 158 -30.03 -28.74 -19.26
CA GLU A 158 -31.17 -28.45 -18.39
C GLU A 158 -30.77 -28.50 -16.92
N LYS A 159 -30.12 -29.60 -16.49
CA LYS A 159 -29.62 -29.74 -15.11
C LYS A 159 -28.64 -28.63 -14.77
N SER A 160 -27.72 -28.33 -15.68
CA SER A 160 -26.73 -27.25 -15.56
C SER A 160 -27.40 -25.89 -15.37
N ARG A 161 -28.43 -25.58 -16.18
CA ARG A 161 -29.21 -24.34 -16.06
C ARG A 161 -29.95 -24.24 -14.73
N VAL A 162 -30.54 -25.34 -14.23
CA VAL A 162 -31.31 -25.35 -12.98
C VAL A 162 -30.45 -24.94 -11.79
N TYR A 163 -29.30 -25.57 -11.56
CA TYR A 163 -28.50 -25.20 -10.37
C TYR A 163 -27.75 -23.88 -10.55
N LYS A 164 -27.34 -23.50 -11.77
CA LYS A 164 -26.66 -22.22 -12.03
C LYS A 164 -27.59 -21.03 -11.84
N SER A 165 -28.83 -21.11 -12.31
CA SER A 165 -29.82 -20.04 -12.18
C SER A 165 -30.35 -19.82 -10.74
N ALA A 166 -30.03 -20.74 -9.83
CA ALA A 166 -30.29 -20.64 -8.39
C ALA A 166 -29.17 -19.93 -7.59
N ARG A 167 -28.05 -19.57 -8.22
CA ARG A 167 -26.96 -18.80 -7.56
C ARG A 167 -27.49 -17.44 -7.11
N GLY A 168 -27.18 -17.04 -5.87
CA GLY A 168 -27.64 -15.78 -5.26
C GLY A 168 -29.08 -15.77 -4.73
N LYS A 169 -29.84 -16.88 -4.84
CA LYS A 169 -31.29 -16.93 -4.51
C LYS A 169 -31.65 -17.74 -3.25
N GLY A 170 -30.69 -17.97 -2.34
CA GLY A 170 -30.93 -18.81 -1.16
C GLY A 170 -31.09 -20.31 -1.48
N GLY A 171 -31.55 -21.11 -0.53
CA GLY A 171 -31.65 -22.58 -0.71
C GLY A 171 -30.30 -23.32 -0.56
N LEU A 172 -29.43 -22.80 0.32
CA LEU A 172 -28.29 -23.56 0.80
C LEU A 172 -28.77 -24.58 1.85
N VAL A 173 -28.32 -25.82 1.71
CA VAL A 173 -28.63 -26.90 2.65
C VAL A 173 -27.33 -27.42 3.25
N ARG A 174 -27.40 -27.85 4.51
CA ARG A 174 -26.26 -28.44 5.22
C ARG A 174 -25.87 -29.77 4.55
N SER A 175 -24.57 -29.96 4.37
CA SER A 175 -23.94 -31.20 3.89
C SER A 175 -22.92 -31.70 4.94
N THR A 176 -22.15 -32.73 4.61
CA THR A 176 -20.98 -33.19 5.38
C THR A 176 -19.69 -32.83 4.66
N TRP A 177 -18.56 -32.91 5.35
CA TRP A 177 -17.26 -32.66 4.73
C TRP A 177 -16.95 -33.71 3.65
N GLU A 178 -17.26 -34.97 3.92
CA GLU A 178 -17.05 -36.09 3.00
C GLU A 178 -17.83 -35.88 1.70
N GLU A 179 -19.11 -35.52 1.79
CA GLU A 179 -19.97 -35.29 0.62
C GLU A 179 -19.53 -34.07 -0.20
N ALA A 180 -19.21 -32.96 0.47
CA ALA A 180 -18.77 -31.75 -0.21
C ALA A 180 -17.41 -31.94 -0.89
N VAL A 181 -16.44 -32.56 -0.21
CA VAL A 181 -15.09 -32.81 -0.74
C VAL A 181 -15.13 -33.80 -1.89
N GLU A 182 -15.92 -34.87 -1.80
CA GLU A 182 -16.07 -35.83 -2.91
C GLU A 182 -16.61 -35.15 -4.18
N MET A 183 -17.68 -34.36 -4.04
CA MET A 183 -18.27 -33.62 -5.16
C MET A 183 -17.28 -32.63 -5.79
N ILE A 184 -16.51 -31.91 -4.95
CA ILE A 184 -15.48 -30.97 -5.42
C ILE A 184 -14.37 -31.73 -6.14
N ALA A 185 -13.85 -32.83 -5.58
CA ALA A 185 -12.80 -33.64 -6.20
C ALA A 185 -13.27 -34.23 -7.54
N ALA A 186 -14.50 -34.73 -7.61
CA ALA A 186 -15.10 -35.23 -8.84
C ALA A 186 -15.20 -34.15 -9.93
N ALA A 187 -15.60 -32.94 -9.54
CA ALA A 187 -15.65 -31.79 -10.44
C ALA A 187 -14.26 -31.42 -10.98
N HIS A 188 -13.23 -31.45 -10.14
CA HIS A 188 -11.84 -31.21 -10.55
C HIS A 188 -11.37 -32.29 -11.52
N VAL A 189 -11.46 -33.57 -11.15
CA VAL A 189 -11.01 -34.69 -11.99
C VAL A 189 -11.72 -34.69 -13.34
N TYR A 190 -13.04 -34.48 -13.35
CA TYR A 190 -13.80 -34.35 -14.60
C TYR A 190 -13.29 -33.21 -15.48
N THR A 191 -13.08 -32.03 -14.89
CA THR A 191 -12.67 -30.83 -15.63
C THR A 191 -11.27 -30.99 -16.21
N VAL A 192 -10.32 -31.46 -15.40
CA VAL A 192 -8.95 -31.77 -15.84
C VAL A 192 -8.97 -32.77 -17.00
N LYS A 193 -9.69 -33.89 -16.83
CA LYS A 193 -9.73 -34.97 -17.84
C LYS A 193 -10.37 -34.53 -19.14
N ARG A 194 -11.41 -33.70 -19.10
CA ARG A 194 -12.19 -33.34 -20.30
C ARG A 194 -11.69 -32.09 -21.02
N PHE A 195 -11.21 -31.09 -20.28
CA PHE A 195 -10.91 -29.77 -20.83
C PHE A 195 -9.48 -29.31 -20.59
N GLY A 196 -8.78 -29.89 -19.62
CA GLY A 196 -7.48 -29.43 -19.16
C GLY A 196 -7.53 -28.75 -17.80
N PRO A 197 -6.42 -28.72 -17.07
CA PRO A 197 -6.37 -28.18 -15.70
C PRO A 197 -6.53 -26.66 -15.65
N ASP A 198 -6.22 -25.95 -16.74
CA ASP A 198 -6.38 -24.51 -16.89
C ASP A 198 -7.85 -24.03 -17.00
N ARG A 199 -8.82 -24.96 -16.96
CA ARG A 199 -10.27 -24.66 -16.82
C ARG A 199 -10.72 -24.63 -15.35
N ILE A 200 -9.80 -24.85 -14.43
CA ILE A 200 -9.94 -24.59 -12.99
C ILE A 200 -9.13 -23.33 -12.68
N ALA A 201 -9.62 -22.47 -11.80
CA ALA A 201 -8.86 -21.31 -11.35
C ALA A 201 -9.07 -21.07 -9.86
N GLY A 202 -7.99 -20.68 -9.17
CA GLY A 202 -8.04 -20.21 -7.79
C GLY A 202 -7.91 -18.69 -7.71
N PHE A 203 -8.80 -18.05 -6.95
CA PHE A 203 -8.64 -16.64 -6.58
C PHE A 203 -8.50 -16.55 -5.06
N SER A 204 -7.34 -16.13 -4.60
CA SER A 204 -7.04 -15.87 -3.19
C SER A 204 -6.02 -14.74 -3.16
N PRO A 205 -6.32 -13.57 -2.56
CA PRO A 205 -5.45 -12.41 -2.63
C PRO A 205 -4.46 -12.35 -1.46
N ILE A 206 -3.45 -11.48 -1.56
CA ILE A 206 -2.58 -10.97 -0.48
C ILE A 206 -2.06 -12.07 0.47
N PRO A 207 -1.00 -12.81 0.11
CA PRO A 207 -0.43 -13.83 0.98
C PRO A 207 0.12 -13.29 2.30
N ALA A 208 0.57 -12.03 2.33
CA ALA A 208 1.22 -11.42 3.49
C ALA A 208 0.34 -11.40 4.76
N MET A 209 -0.98 -11.35 4.64
CA MET A 209 -1.89 -11.33 5.79
C MET A 209 -2.08 -12.70 6.44
N SER A 210 -1.86 -13.80 5.69
CA SER A 210 -2.05 -15.17 6.18
C SER A 210 -1.40 -16.18 5.23
N GLN A 211 -0.07 -16.30 5.30
CA GLN A 211 0.75 -17.01 4.31
C GLN A 211 0.31 -18.47 4.10
N VAL A 212 0.18 -19.24 5.19
CA VAL A 212 -0.20 -20.66 5.09
C VAL A 212 -1.63 -20.82 4.59
N SER A 213 -2.55 -19.92 4.97
CA SER A 213 -3.93 -19.93 4.46
C SER A 213 -3.96 -19.68 2.95
N TYR A 214 -3.19 -18.72 2.43
CA TYR A 214 -3.05 -18.50 0.99
C TYR A 214 -2.45 -19.72 0.29
N VAL A 215 -1.33 -20.25 0.82
CA VAL A 215 -0.59 -21.36 0.23
C VAL A 215 -1.43 -22.63 0.16
N SER A 216 -2.37 -22.84 1.08
CA SER A 216 -3.24 -24.03 1.06
C SER A 216 -3.98 -24.21 -0.27
N GLY A 217 -4.60 -23.15 -0.80
CA GLY A 217 -5.29 -23.17 -2.09
C GLY A 217 -4.34 -23.05 -3.27
N ALA A 218 -3.31 -22.20 -3.16
CA ALA A 218 -2.34 -21.99 -4.22
C ALA A 218 -1.58 -23.27 -4.56
N ARG A 219 -1.05 -23.97 -3.54
CA ARG A 219 -0.34 -25.23 -3.70
C ARG A 219 -1.22 -26.33 -4.30
N PHE A 220 -2.48 -26.42 -3.88
CA PHE A 220 -3.42 -27.38 -4.47
C PHE A 220 -3.62 -27.12 -5.97
N ASN A 221 -3.88 -25.88 -6.37
CA ASN A 221 -4.06 -25.50 -7.77
C ASN A 221 -2.79 -25.78 -8.59
N GLU A 222 -1.61 -25.41 -8.08
CA GLU A 222 -0.33 -25.66 -8.73
C GLU A 222 -0.07 -27.16 -8.96
N LEU A 223 -0.33 -28.01 -7.95
CA LEU A 223 -0.14 -29.46 -8.06
C LEU A 223 -1.03 -30.12 -9.12
N ILE A 224 -2.21 -29.57 -9.39
CA ILE A 224 -3.11 -30.07 -10.44
C ILE A 224 -2.92 -29.38 -11.79
N GLY A 225 -2.02 -28.38 -11.88
CA GLY A 225 -1.75 -27.60 -13.09
C GLY A 225 -2.77 -26.48 -13.36
N ALA A 226 -3.52 -26.05 -12.34
CA ALA A 226 -4.52 -24.98 -12.45
C ALA A 226 -3.90 -23.60 -12.11
N PRO A 227 -4.27 -22.52 -12.83
CA PRO A 227 -3.79 -21.18 -12.57
C PRO A 227 -4.30 -20.60 -11.24
N MET A 228 -3.41 -19.86 -10.58
CA MET A 228 -3.76 -18.88 -9.55
C MET A 228 -3.90 -17.50 -10.21
N LEU A 229 -4.99 -16.80 -9.92
CA LEU A 229 -5.27 -15.47 -10.45
C LEU A 229 -4.51 -14.40 -9.65
N SER A 230 -4.02 -13.37 -10.34
CA SER A 230 -3.37 -12.20 -9.74
C SER A 230 -4.37 -11.33 -8.95
N PHE A 231 -3.83 -10.47 -8.08
CA PHE A 231 -4.64 -9.62 -7.21
C PHE A 231 -4.15 -8.17 -7.14
N TYR A 232 -2.83 -7.91 -7.22
CA TYR A 232 -2.29 -6.57 -6.94
C TYR A 232 -2.57 -5.57 -8.07
N ASP A 233 -2.39 -6.03 -9.30
CA ASP A 233 -2.86 -5.39 -10.54
C ASP A 233 -4.40 -5.28 -10.57
N TRP A 234 -5.11 -6.36 -10.23
CA TRP A 234 -6.57 -6.42 -10.27
C TRP A 234 -7.25 -5.46 -9.28
N TYR A 235 -6.68 -5.27 -8.10
CA TYR A 235 -7.17 -4.32 -7.10
C TYR A 235 -6.80 -2.87 -7.42
N ALA A 236 -5.99 -2.65 -8.46
CA ALA A 236 -5.38 -1.36 -8.76
C ALA A 236 -4.52 -0.83 -7.59
N ASP A 237 -3.99 -1.75 -6.78
CA ASP A 237 -3.01 -1.43 -5.74
C ASP A 237 -1.58 -1.40 -6.31
N LEU A 238 -1.32 -2.09 -7.42
CA LEU A 238 -0.07 -2.00 -8.19
C LEU A 238 0.05 -0.61 -8.83
N PRO A 239 1.00 0.23 -8.39
CA PRO A 239 1.30 1.46 -9.10
C PRO A 239 2.15 1.13 -10.33
N ASN A 240 1.54 1.11 -11.52
CA ASN A 240 2.26 0.79 -12.77
C ASN A 240 3.51 1.67 -13.00
N ALA A 241 3.56 2.85 -12.38
CA ALA A 241 4.73 3.72 -12.38
C ALA A 241 5.96 3.11 -11.66
N SER A 242 5.78 2.28 -10.63
CA SER A 242 6.91 1.66 -9.91
C SER A 242 7.71 0.71 -10.81
N PRO A 243 7.09 -0.26 -11.52
CA PRO A 243 7.81 -1.07 -12.50
C PRO A 243 8.40 -0.25 -13.64
N GLN A 244 7.76 0.85 -14.05
CA GLN A 244 8.28 1.73 -15.12
C GLN A 244 9.54 2.50 -14.69
N MET A 245 9.56 3.02 -13.45
CA MET A 245 10.65 3.86 -12.95
C MET A 245 11.80 3.05 -12.36
N TRP A 246 11.50 1.95 -11.66
CA TRP A 246 12.49 1.22 -10.85
C TRP A 246 12.63 -0.25 -11.22
N GLY A 247 11.80 -0.78 -12.12
CA GLY A 247 11.78 -2.22 -12.41
C GLY A 247 11.35 -3.07 -11.21
N ASP A 248 10.72 -2.47 -10.21
CA ASP A 248 10.25 -3.10 -8.97
C ASP A 248 8.72 -3.09 -8.88
N GLN A 249 8.15 -4.13 -8.27
CA GLN A 249 6.69 -4.22 -8.10
C GLN A 249 6.18 -3.07 -7.24
N THR A 250 6.66 -2.96 -5.99
CA THR A 250 6.41 -1.90 -5.02
C THR A 250 7.28 -2.18 -3.79
N ASP A 251 8.17 -1.25 -3.51
CA ASP A 251 8.89 -1.15 -2.23
C ASP A 251 8.72 0.27 -1.70
N VAL A 252 8.52 0.41 -0.39
CA VAL A 252 8.18 1.68 0.26
C VAL A 252 8.81 1.74 1.65
N PRO A 253 9.15 2.95 2.16
CA PRO A 253 9.65 3.08 3.53
C PRO A 253 8.60 2.62 4.55
N GLU A 254 9.08 2.10 5.68
CA GLU A 254 8.21 1.77 6.82
C GLU A 254 7.60 3.03 7.44
N SER A 255 6.51 2.88 8.21
CA SER A 255 5.86 4.03 8.84
C SER A 255 6.72 4.72 9.90
N GLY A 256 7.63 3.98 10.54
CA GLY A 256 8.64 4.55 11.43
C GLY A 256 9.55 5.58 10.76
N ASP A 257 9.80 5.45 9.46
CA ASP A 257 10.62 6.39 8.69
C ASP A 257 9.92 7.75 8.47
N TRP A 258 8.60 7.80 8.62
CA TRP A 258 7.86 9.07 8.56
C TRP A 258 8.27 10.04 9.69
N TRP A 259 8.84 9.51 10.77
CA TRP A 259 9.42 10.29 11.87
C TRP A 259 10.63 11.12 11.45
N ASP A 260 11.40 10.65 10.46
CA ASP A 260 12.66 11.25 10.04
C ASP A 260 12.47 12.32 8.95
N ALA A 261 11.30 12.35 8.30
CA ALA A 261 10.97 13.37 7.31
C ALA A 261 10.71 14.74 7.95
N ALA A 262 11.33 15.81 7.43
CA ALA A 262 11.03 17.19 7.83
C ALA A 262 9.79 17.78 7.12
N TYR A 263 9.40 17.20 5.98
CA TYR A 263 8.28 17.65 5.16
C TYR A 263 7.53 16.44 4.62
N LEU A 264 6.23 16.34 4.92
CA LEU A 264 5.39 15.20 4.52
C LEU A 264 4.18 15.69 3.72
N ILE A 265 3.94 15.10 2.55
CA ILE A 265 2.74 15.35 1.75
C ILE A 265 1.88 14.09 1.76
N MET A 266 0.73 14.14 2.43
CA MET A 266 -0.31 13.11 2.36
C MET A 266 -1.16 13.37 1.11
N TRP A 267 -0.75 12.82 -0.02
CA TRP A 267 -1.43 13.00 -1.31
C TRP A 267 -2.34 11.82 -1.63
N GLY A 268 -3.66 12.03 -1.66
CA GLY A 268 -4.63 10.97 -1.93
C GLY A 268 -4.63 9.83 -0.90
N SER A 269 -4.01 10.03 0.26
CA SER A 269 -3.85 9.02 1.32
C SER A 269 -4.50 9.49 2.62
N ASN A 270 -5.60 8.83 3.01
CA ASN A 270 -6.35 9.17 4.21
C ASN A 270 -5.79 8.44 5.45
N VAL A 271 -4.54 8.76 5.83
CA VAL A 271 -3.72 8.08 6.84
C VAL A 271 -4.45 7.73 8.15
N PRO A 272 -5.23 8.62 8.81
CA PRO A 272 -5.91 8.27 10.06
C PRO A 272 -6.94 7.14 9.92
N LEU A 273 -7.68 7.12 8.80
CA LEU A 273 -8.73 6.14 8.54
C LEU A 273 -8.15 4.84 7.98
N THR A 274 -7.39 5.01 6.90
CA THR A 274 -6.88 3.93 6.08
C THR A 274 -5.48 3.56 6.47
N ARG A 275 -4.88 4.07 7.55
CA ARG A 275 -3.59 3.60 8.11
C ARG A 275 -3.53 3.82 9.63
N THR A 276 -4.70 3.70 10.27
CA THR A 276 -4.95 3.92 11.70
C THR A 276 -3.82 3.47 12.64
N PRO A 277 -3.29 2.23 12.58
CA PRO A 277 -2.25 1.79 13.51
C PRO A 277 -0.91 2.51 13.36
N ASP A 278 -0.68 3.17 12.23
CA ASP A 278 0.57 3.86 11.88
C ASP A 278 0.43 5.39 11.92
N ALA A 279 -0.79 5.92 12.04
CA ALA A 279 -1.06 7.34 11.94
C ALA A 279 -0.36 8.18 13.03
N HIS A 280 -0.01 7.56 14.17
CA HIS A 280 0.67 8.24 15.26
C HIS A 280 2.02 8.80 14.81
N TRP A 281 2.78 8.07 13.99
CA TRP A 281 4.08 8.50 13.46
C TRP A 281 4.01 9.87 12.79
N MET A 282 3.03 10.06 11.90
CA MET A 282 2.79 11.36 11.26
C MET A 282 2.39 12.43 12.29
N THR A 283 1.48 12.12 13.21
CA THR A 283 1.00 13.13 14.16
C THR A 283 2.07 13.54 15.19
N GLU A 284 2.95 12.63 15.56
CA GLU A 284 4.00 12.84 16.56
C GLU A 284 5.20 13.55 15.94
N ALA A 285 5.57 13.23 14.69
CA ALA A 285 6.65 13.90 13.96
C ALA A 285 6.41 15.42 13.83
N ARG A 286 5.15 15.86 13.78
CA ARG A 286 4.77 17.28 13.80
C ARG A 286 5.25 18.02 15.05
N TYR A 287 5.32 17.36 16.21
CA TYR A 287 5.85 17.98 17.43
C TYR A 287 7.36 18.26 17.36
N ARG A 288 8.07 17.64 16.40
CA ARG A 288 9.47 17.92 16.08
C ARG A 288 9.64 18.92 14.93
N GLY A 289 8.54 19.53 14.47
CA GLY A 289 8.57 20.56 13.43
C GLY A 289 8.41 20.02 12.01
N GLN A 290 8.04 18.75 11.82
CA GLN A 290 7.64 18.26 10.50
C GLN A 290 6.45 19.08 9.99
N LYS A 291 6.57 19.64 8.79
CA LYS A 291 5.44 20.27 8.09
C LYS A 291 4.65 19.21 7.34
N VAL A 292 3.33 19.22 7.50
CA VAL A 292 2.42 18.24 6.89
C VAL A 292 1.43 18.92 5.98
N ILE A 293 1.36 18.47 4.72
CA ILE A 293 0.40 18.93 3.72
C ILE A 293 -0.59 17.81 3.42
N ALA A 294 -1.88 18.12 3.33
CA ALA A 294 -2.88 17.19 2.80
C ALA A 294 -3.32 17.63 1.40
N VAL A 295 -3.21 16.73 0.42
CA VAL A 295 -3.78 16.93 -0.92
C VAL A 295 -4.94 15.97 -1.08
N ALA A 296 -6.16 16.51 -1.01
CA ALA A 296 -7.41 15.75 -1.05
C ALA A 296 -8.55 16.62 -1.61
N PRO A 297 -9.40 16.10 -2.50
CA PRO A 297 -10.50 16.86 -3.09
C PRO A 297 -11.60 17.22 -2.08
N ASP A 298 -11.77 16.41 -1.04
CA ASP A 298 -12.71 16.61 0.07
C ASP A 298 -11.98 16.86 1.39
N TYR A 299 -12.72 17.33 2.41
CA TYR A 299 -12.19 17.52 3.76
C TYR A 299 -12.11 16.18 4.52
N ALA A 300 -11.23 15.31 4.03
CA ALA A 300 -11.00 13.97 4.56
C ALA A 300 -10.34 14.00 5.95
N GLU A 301 -10.31 12.86 6.65
CA GLU A 301 -9.82 12.79 8.04
C GLU A 301 -8.35 13.22 8.20
N ASN A 302 -7.51 12.93 7.21
CA ASN A 302 -6.09 13.35 7.19
C ASN A 302 -5.93 14.88 7.17
N VAL A 303 -6.87 15.62 6.56
CA VAL A 303 -6.82 17.09 6.46
C VAL A 303 -6.82 17.75 7.84
N LYS A 304 -7.55 17.16 8.80
CA LYS A 304 -7.59 17.64 10.20
C LYS A 304 -6.20 17.74 10.84
N PHE A 305 -5.26 16.89 10.41
CA PHE A 305 -3.92 16.81 10.99
C PHE A 305 -2.85 17.53 10.17
N ALA A 306 -3.20 18.08 9.01
CA ALA A 306 -2.29 18.83 8.16
C ALA A 306 -2.20 20.31 8.56
N ASP A 307 -1.08 20.93 8.23
CA ASP A 307 -0.86 22.36 8.41
C ASP A 307 -1.46 23.17 7.24
N GLU A 308 -1.50 22.57 6.04
CA GLU A 308 -2.17 23.13 4.86
C GLU A 308 -2.99 22.07 4.12
N TRP A 309 -4.09 22.51 3.52
CA TRP A 309 -4.98 21.69 2.69
C TRP A 309 -5.01 22.21 1.26
N VAL A 310 -4.66 21.34 0.32
CA VAL A 310 -4.79 21.59 -1.12
C VAL A 310 -5.91 20.71 -1.68
N ALA A 311 -6.91 21.32 -2.30
CA ALA A 311 -8.11 20.66 -2.79
C ALA A 311 -8.22 20.71 -4.33
N PRO A 312 -7.42 19.92 -5.07
CA PRO A 312 -7.55 19.83 -6.52
C PRO A 312 -8.86 19.15 -6.91
N ALA A 313 -9.30 19.34 -8.16
CA ALA A 313 -10.40 18.55 -8.69
C ALA A 313 -9.98 17.06 -8.77
N PRO A 314 -10.86 16.09 -8.45
CA PRO A 314 -10.52 14.67 -8.51
C PRO A 314 -9.93 14.26 -9.86
N GLY A 315 -8.77 13.60 -9.84
CA GLY A 315 -8.10 13.12 -11.05
C GLY A 315 -7.26 14.17 -11.78
N THR A 316 -7.11 15.37 -11.23
CA THR A 316 -6.26 16.45 -11.79
C THR A 316 -4.91 16.60 -11.06
N ASP A 317 -4.61 15.69 -10.14
CA ASP A 317 -3.40 15.67 -9.30
C ASP A 317 -2.11 15.70 -10.12
N ALA A 318 -2.09 15.01 -11.28
CA ALA A 318 -0.93 15.03 -12.18
C ALA A 318 -0.64 16.44 -12.71
N ALA A 319 -1.66 17.28 -12.95
CA ALA A 319 -1.44 18.66 -13.39
C ALA A 319 -0.80 19.50 -12.28
N LEU A 320 -1.20 19.29 -11.02
CA LEU A 320 -0.56 19.92 -9.86
C LEU A 320 0.90 19.44 -9.71
N ALA A 321 1.14 18.13 -9.83
CA ALA A 321 2.50 17.56 -9.77
C ALA A 321 3.41 18.10 -10.87
N MET A 322 2.92 18.22 -12.11
CA MET A 322 3.66 18.85 -13.22
C MET A 322 3.95 20.32 -12.96
N GLY A 323 3.00 21.06 -12.37
CA GLY A 323 3.23 22.45 -11.96
C GLY A 323 4.29 22.58 -10.86
N MET A 324 4.30 21.68 -9.88
CA MET A 324 5.35 21.61 -8.86
C MET A 324 6.71 21.24 -9.49
N GLY A 325 6.73 20.23 -10.36
CA GLY A 325 7.94 19.81 -11.08
C GLY A 325 8.53 20.93 -11.93
N HIS A 326 7.70 21.73 -12.60
CA HIS A 326 8.14 22.91 -13.33
C HIS A 326 8.90 23.89 -12.44
N VAL A 327 8.37 24.21 -11.25
CA VAL A 327 9.04 25.12 -10.31
C VAL A 327 10.36 24.51 -9.81
N VAL A 328 10.38 23.20 -9.50
CA VAL A 328 11.61 22.52 -9.08
C VAL A 328 12.68 22.57 -10.17
N LEU A 329 12.33 22.22 -11.41
CA LEU A 329 13.26 22.23 -12.55
C LEU A 329 13.75 23.65 -12.84
N LYS A 330 12.84 24.61 -12.95
CA LYS A 330 13.18 26.01 -13.22
C LYS A 330 14.08 26.57 -12.13
N GLU A 331 13.68 26.47 -10.87
CA GLU A 331 14.41 27.14 -9.79
C GLU A 331 15.69 26.41 -9.37
N PHE A 332 15.80 25.09 -9.52
CA PHE A 332 16.92 24.32 -8.95
C PHE A 332 17.80 23.57 -9.96
N PHE A 333 17.43 23.60 -11.25
CA PHE A 333 18.27 23.10 -12.34
C PHE A 333 18.63 24.20 -13.37
N VAL A 334 17.82 25.25 -13.49
CA VAL A 334 18.05 26.35 -14.45
C VAL A 334 18.52 27.64 -13.76
N ASP A 335 17.68 28.26 -12.91
CA ASP A 335 17.97 29.57 -12.31
C ASP A 335 19.13 29.50 -11.30
N ARG A 336 19.18 28.41 -10.52
CA ARG A 336 20.36 28.00 -9.72
C ARG A 336 20.52 26.50 -9.86
N GLN A 337 21.77 26.03 -9.86
CA GLN A 337 22.06 24.61 -9.75
C GLN A 337 22.29 24.26 -8.28
N THR A 338 21.60 23.24 -7.80
CA THR A 338 21.76 22.74 -6.42
C THR A 338 22.61 21.48 -6.44
N ASP A 339 23.81 21.54 -5.85
CA ASP A 339 24.83 20.48 -5.93
C ASP A 339 24.27 19.09 -5.60
N TYR A 340 23.53 18.98 -4.50
CA TYR A 340 22.93 17.69 -4.09
C TYR A 340 21.95 17.15 -5.14
N PHE A 341 21.13 17.99 -5.77
CA PHE A 341 20.18 17.54 -6.79
C PHE A 341 20.91 17.12 -8.06
N ALA A 342 21.86 17.92 -8.53
CA ALA A 342 22.66 17.58 -9.70
C ALA A 342 23.42 16.25 -9.50
N ASP A 343 24.15 16.12 -8.39
CA ASP A 343 24.93 14.93 -8.02
C ASP A 343 24.04 13.68 -7.81
N TYR A 344 22.84 13.82 -7.23
CA TYR A 344 21.88 12.73 -7.15
C TYR A 344 21.41 12.30 -8.54
N THR A 345 20.98 13.25 -9.37
CA THR A 345 20.43 12.94 -10.70
C THR A 345 21.44 12.34 -11.66
N LYS A 346 22.71 12.77 -11.61
CA LYS A 346 23.78 12.18 -12.43
C LYS A 346 24.01 10.69 -12.12
N ARG A 347 23.85 10.29 -10.85
CA ARG A 347 24.19 8.94 -10.37
C ARG A 347 23.01 7.97 -10.32
N PHE A 348 21.81 8.48 -10.04
CA PHE A 348 20.67 7.63 -9.67
C PHE A 348 19.47 7.76 -10.62
N THR A 349 19.61 8.50 -11.72
CA THR A 349 18.53 8.67 -12.70
C THR A 349 19.05 8.51 -14.13
N ASP A 350 18.12 8.39 -15.07
CA ASP A 350 18.40 8.36 -16.50
C ASP A 350 18.46 9.77 -17.14
N LEU A 351 18.35 10.83 -16.34
CA LEU A 351 18.41 12.23 -16.81
C LEU A 351 19.60 12.58 -17.71
N PRO A 352 20.85 12.11 -17.47
CA PRO A 352 21.99 12.44 -18.34
C PRO A 352 22.10 11.56 -19.60
N TYR A 353 21.24 10.55 -19.76
CA TYR A 353 21.38 9.61 -20.88
C TYR A 353 20.90 10.20 -22.20
N LEU A 354 21.54 9.77 -23.28
CA LEU A 354 21.33 10.31 -24.62
C LEU A 354 20.12 9.63 -25.29
N ILE A 355 19.21 10.45 -25.80
CA ILE A 355 18.07 10.06 -26.62
C ILE A 355 18.34 10.49 -28.07
N ALA A 356 18.21 9.55 -29.01
CA ALA A 356 18.25 9.85 -30.44
C ALA A 356 16.96 10.56 -30.87
N LEU A 357 17.09 11.49 -31.81
CA LEU A 357 15.96 12.27 -32.33
C LEU A 357 15.55 11.80 -33.72
N ASP A 358 14.28 11.45 -33.87
CA ASP A 358 13.70 11.00 -35.13
C ASP A 358 13.05 12.17 -35.88
N PRO A 359 13.37 12.39 -37.18
CA PRO A 359 12.77 13.48 -37.94
C PRO A 359 11.26 13.27 -38.12
N VAL A 360 10.49 14.36 -38.11
CA VAL A 360 9.05 14.33 -38.39
C VAL A 360 8.80 14.45 -39.89
N ASP A 361 8.14 13.44 -40.46
CA ASP A 361 7.76 13.43 -41.87
C ASP A 361 6.97 14.70 -42.27
N GLY A 362 7.48 15.41 -43.26
CA GLY A 362 6.85 16.63 -43.78
C GLY A 362 7.08 17.91 -42.95
N ALA A 363 7.95 17.87 -41.93
CA ALA A 363 8.32 19.04 -41.14
C ALA A 363 9.85 19.14 -40.98
N GLU A 364 10.49 19.92 -41.86
CA GLU A 364 11.95 20.13 -41.83
C GLU A 364 12.38 20.82 -40.51
N GLY A 365 13.43 20.29 -39.89
CA GLY A 365 13.96 20.81 -38.62
C GLY A 365 13.15 20.43 -37.37
N VAL A 366 12.10 19.62 -37.52
CA VAL A 366 11.25 19.15 -36.42
C VAL A 366 11.49 17.67 -36.17
N PHE A 367 11.64 17.31 -34.90
CA PHE A 367 11.97 15.96 -34.45
C PHE A 367 11.01 15.47 -33.36
N ARG A 368 11.05 14.18 -33.08
CA ARG A 368 10.42 13.55 -31.91
C ARG A 368 11.48 12.79 -31.10
N PRO A 369 11.32 12.67 -29.77
CA PRO A 369 12.16 11.78 -28.98
C PRO A 369 12.04 10.34 -29.50
N GLY A 370 13.18 9.75 -29.87
CA GLY A 370 13.31 8.37 -30.30
C GLY A 370 13.71 7.46 -29.14
N LYS A 371 14.63 6.51 -29.41
CA LYS A 371 15.16 5.58 -28.39
C LYS A 371 16.42 6.13 -27.75
N PHE A 372 16.79 5.57 -26.59
CA PHE A 372 18.13 5.73 -26.04
C PHE A 372 19.20 5.32 -27.07
N VAL A 373 20.28 6.09 -27.13
CA VAL A 373 21.52 5.68 -27.81
C VAL A 373 22.18 4.62 -26.95
N VAL A 374 22.51 3.47 -27.53
CA VAL A 374 23.15 2.36 -26.81
C VAL A 374 24.53 2.05 -27.35
N ALA A 375 25.37 1.32 -26.62
CA ALA A 375 26.74 1.01 -27.00
C ALA A 375 26.83 0.40 -28.42
N GLY A 376 25.90 -0.48 -28.78
CA GLY A 376 25.85 -1.11 -30.10
C GLY A 376 25.56 -0.14 -31.26
N ASP A 377 25.07 1.07 -30.99
CA ASP A 377 24.85 2.13 -31.98
C ASP A 377 26.13 2.90 -32.35
N LEU A 378 27.17 2.80 -31.53
CA LEU A 378 28.37 3.66 -31.57
C LEU A 378 29.51 2.99 -32.35
N GLU A 379 29.52 3.15 -33.67
CA GLU A 379 30.59 2.59 -34.50
C GLU A 379 31.99 3.02 -34.03
N GLY A 380 32.88 2.04 -33.82
CA GLY A 380 34.25 2.29 -33.36
C GLY A 380 34.42 2.48 -31.84
N HIS A 381 33.33 2.58 -31.07
CA HIS A 381 33.40 2.62 -29.61
C HIS A 381 33.81 1.24 -29.04
N PRO A 382 34.68 1.15 -28.02
CA PRO A 382 35.17 -0.12 -27.48
C PRO A 382 34.07 -1.10 -27.04
N GLU A 383 32.95 -0.58 -26.51
CA GLU A 383 31.80 -1.38 -26.05
C GLU A 383 30.82 -1.75 -27.18
N ALA A 384 31.00 -1.30 -28.41
CA ALA A 384 30.03 -1.54 -29.49
C ALA A 384 29.87 -3.02 -29.86
N GLY A 385 30.97 -3.78 -29.74
CA GLY A 385 30.99 -5.23 -29.97
C GLY A 385 30.82 -6.08 -28.71
N SER A 386 30.55 -5.47 -27.56
CA SER A 386 30.45 -6.16 -26.27
C SER A 386 29.17 -6.99 -26.13
N GLU A 387 29.18 -7.94 -25.21
CA GLU A 387 27.99 -8.72 -24.85
C GLU A 387 26.84 -7.78 -24.42
N ASN A 388 25.64 -8.03 -24.94
CA ASN A 388 24.44 -7.22 -24.69
C ASN A 388 24.60 -5.71 -25.00
N ALA A 389 25.46 -5.33 -25.95
CA ALA A 389 25.71 -3.92 -26.30
C ALA A 389 24.44 -3.10 -26.62
N MET A 390 23.38 -3.73 -27.15
CA MET A 390 22.09 -3.08 -27.41
C MET A 390 21.27 -2.72 -26.16
N TRP A 391 21.77 -3.07 -24.96
CA TRP A 391 21.12 -2.86 -23.66
C TRP A 391 21.98 -2.01 -22.71
N LYS A 392 22.95 -1.27 -23.26
CA LYS A 392 23.90 -0.41 -22.54
C LYS A 392 23.75 1.02 -23.04
N PRO A 393 22.82 1.82 -22.47
CA PRO A 393 22.59 3.20 -22.91
C PRO A 393 23.79 4.10 -22.60
N ALA A 394 23.96 5.14 -23.41
CA ALA A 394 25.13 6.01 -23.41
C ALA A 394 24.86 7.37 -22.76
N VAL A 395 25.92 7.99 -22.22
CA VAL A 395 25.94 9.36 -21.72
C VAL A 395 27.05 10.14 -22.43
N LEU A 396 27.01 11.48 -22.35
CA LEU A 396 28.17 12.32 -22.66
C LEU A 396 28.98 12.53 -21.37
N ASP A 397 30.29 12.29 -21.41
CA ASP A 397 31.18 12.47 -20.26
C ASP A 397 31.85 13.85 -20.29
N ALA A 398 31.64 14.64 -19.24
CA ALA A 398 32.19 15.98 -19.10
C ALA A 398 33.72 16.00 -18.98
N ASN A 399 34.33 14.90 -18.50
CA ASN A 399 35.78 14.82 -18.31
C ASN A 399 36.53 14.62 -19.63
N THR A 400 35.93 13.89 -20.57
CA THR A 400 36.55 13.53 -21.85
C THR A 400 35.95 14.26 -23.04
N ASP A 401 34.78 14.88 -22.88
CA ASP A 401 33.97 15.47 -23.95
C ASP A 401 33.63 14.45 -25.07
N ASP A 402 33.49 13.18 -24.67
CA ASP A 402 33.15 12.07 -25.56
C ASP A 402 32.04 11.18 -24.97
N VAL A 403 31.49 10.31 -25.78
CA VAL A 403 30.43 9.38 -25.38
C VAL A 403 31.00 8.26 -24.53
N ALA A 404 30.36 8.00 -23.39
CA ALA A 404 30.73 6.94 -22.47
C ALA A 404 29.55 5.99 -22.21
N ILE A 405 29.89 4.76 -21.77
CA ILE A 405 28.92 3.72 -21.39
C ILE A 405 29.06 3.46 -19.89
N PRO A 406 28.18 4.06 -19.04
CA PRO A 406 28.21 3.80 -17.61
C PRO A 406 27.88 2.35 -17.27
N GLN A 407 28.36 1.91 -16.11
CA GLN A 407 27.98 0.62 -15.52
C GLN A 407 26.50 0.60 -15.10
N GLY A 408 25.98 -0.57 -14.73
CA GLY A 408 24.66 -0.68 -14.07
C GLY A 408 23.44 -0.86 -14.97
N SER A 409 23.55 -0.66 -16.28
CA SER A 409 22.43 -0.95 -17.19
C SER A 409 22.04 -2.44 -17.22
N ILE A 410 20.85 -2.76 -17.72
CA ILE A 410 20.39 -4.14 -17.82
C ILE A 410 21.29 -5.03 -18.69
N GLY A 411 22.01 -4.46 -19.65
CA GLY A 411 23.02 -5.16 -20.45
C GLY A 411 24.20 -5.68 -19.63
N HIS A 412 24.50 -5.08 -18.48
CA HIS A 412 25.53 -5.55 -17.55
C HIS A 412 25.02 -6.61 -16.56
N ARG A 413 23.71 -6.83 -16.46
CA ARG A 413 23.13 -7.75 -15.46
C ARG A 413 23.39 -9.22 -15.77
N PHE A 414 23.53 -9.56 -17.04
CA PHE A 414 23.60 -10.94 -17.52
C PHE A 414 24.84 -11.15 -18.38
N GLY A 415 25.34 -12.39 -18.38
CA GLY A 415 26.48 -12.82 -19.20
C GLY A 415 27.84 -12.58 -18.54
N PRO A 416 28.92 -13.25 -19.00
CA PRO A 416 30.24 -13.18 -18.39
C PRO A 416 30.87 -11.78 -18.44
N GLU A 417 30.64 -10.99 -19.48
CA GLU A 417 31.25 -9.65 -19.59
C GLU A 417 30.62 -8.63 -18.62
N GLY A 418 29.40 -8.90 -18.15
CA GLY A 418 28.68 -8.06 -17.19
C GLY A 418 29.03 -8.35 -15.72
N GLU A 419 29.73 -9.44 -15.42
CA GLU A 419 30.03 -9.84 -14.05
C GLU A 419 30.83 -8.75 -13.30
N GLY A 420 30.32 -8.32 -12.15
CA GLY A 420 30.89 -7.23 -11.36
C GLY A 420 30.57 -5.81 -11.85
N ARG A 421 29.93 -5.64 -13.02
CA ARG A 421 29.61 -4.34 -13.64
C ARG A 421 28.15 -3.90 -13.52
N TRP A 422 27.28 -4.72 -12.93
CA TRP A 422 25.89 -4.33 -12.67
C TRP A 422 25.78 -3.63 -11.33
N ASN A 423 26.25 -2.38 -11.29
CA ASN A 423 26.25 -1.50 -10.11
C ASN A 423 26.16 -0.04 -10.58
N LEU A 424 25.87 0.90 -9.66
CA LEU A 424 25.72 2.33 -9.98
C LEU A 424 27.02 3.14 -9.80
N ASP A 425 28.18 2.47 -9.80
CA ASP A 425 29.48 3.15 -9.75
C ASP A 425 29.82 3.73 -11.12
N LEU A 426 29.98 5.05 -11.18
CA LEU A 426 30.35 5.76 -12.41
C LEU A 426 31.85 5.68 -12.70
N GLY A 427 32.69 5.28 -11.74
CA GLY A 427 34.14 5.36 -11.87
C GLY A 427 34.59 6.81 -12.15
N ASP A 428 35.34 7.00 -13.24
CA ASP A 428 35.85 8.31 -13.66
C ASP A 428 34.89 9.09 -14.58
N ILE A 429 33.71 8.55 -14.88
CA ILE A 429 32.72 9.20 -15.76
C ILE A 429 31.99 10.30 -14.98
N ASP A 430 31.92 11.52 -15.54
CA ASP A 430 31.05 12.61 -15.06
C ASP A 430 29.96 12.91 -16.09
N PRO A 431 28.74 12.32 -15.97
CA PRO A 431 27.70 12.50 -16.97
C PRO A 431 27.24 13.95 -17.11
N VAL A 432 27.17 14.45 -18.34
CA VAL A 432 26.57 15.75 -18.67
C VAL A 432 25.05 15.66 -18.55
N LEU A 433 24.45 16.53 -17.74
CA LEU A 433 23.00 16.57 -17.54
C LEU A 433 22.25 17.25 -18.70
N SER A 434 22.80 18.33 -19.25
CA SER A 434 22.18 19.13 -20.30
C SER A 434 23.21 19.52 -21.35
N LEU A 435 22.83 19.47 -22.62
CA LEU A 435 23.65 19.94 -23.74
C LEU A 435 23.57 21.46 -23.94
N TYR A 436 22.76 22.16 -23.14
CA TYR A 436 22.64 23.61 -23.22
C TYR A 436 23.98 24.28 -22.87
N GLY A 437 24.48 25.11 -23.79
CA GLY A 437 25.75 25.82 -23.63
C GLY A 437 26.99 25.11 -24.20
N ASP A 438 26.84 23.87 -24.69
CA ASP A 438 27.93 23.10 -25.35
C ASP A 438 28.08 23.49 -26.83
N THR A 439 27.13 23.09 -27.68
CA THR A 439 27.23 23.24 -29.14
C THR A 439 26.63 24.55 -29.68
N GLY A 440 25.66 25.12 -28.95
CA GLY A 440 24.81 26.22 -29.43
C GLY A 440 23.79 25.80 -30.52
N GLU A 441 23.75 24.53 -30.92
CA GLU A 441 22.76 23.97 -31.86
C GLU A 441 21.49 23.58 -31.12
N SER A 442 20.32 23.88 -31.72
CA SER A 442 19.02 23.47 -31.19
C SER A 442 18.06 23.12 -32.31
N VAL A 443 17.09 22.25 -32.00
CA VAL A 443 16.00 21.84 -32.93
C VAL A 443 14.65 21.93 -32.24
N GLU A 444 13.57 21.91 -33.02
CA GLU A 444 12.22 21.80 -32.46
C GLU A 444 11.87 20.33 -32.20
N LEU A 445 11.53 20.00 -30.95
CA LEU A 445 10.85 18.77 -30.58
C LEU A 445 9.34 18.93 -30.60
N GLU A 446 8.66 17.98 -31.20
CA GLU A 446 7.22 17.83 -31.17
C GLU A 446 6.79 16.89 -30.02
N LEU A 447 6.11 17.44 -29.00
CA LEU A 447 5.69 16.73 -27.80
C LEU A 447 4.16 16.63 -27.72
N PRO A 448 3.59 15.48 -27.32
CA PRO A 448 2.14 15.33 -27.22
C PRO A 448 1.57 16.04 -25.98
N ARG A 449 0.40 16.66 -26.17
CA ARG A 449 -0.36 17.42 -25.16
C ARG A 449 -1.82 16.94 -25.14
N PHE A 450 -2.36 16.69 -23.95
CA PHE A 450 -3.62 15.95 -23.76
C PHE A 450 -4.74 16.71 -23.03
N ASP A 451 -4.52 17.96 -22.61
CA ASP A 451 -5.44 18.76 -21.79
C ASP A 451 -6.44 19.60 -22.60
N LEU A 452 -6.33 19.66 -23.93
CA LEU A 452 -7.15 20.51 -24.81
C LEU A 452 -8.33 19.76 -25.49
N GLY A 453 -8.97 18.84 -24.77
CA GLY A 453 -10.16 18.11 -25.24
C GLY A 453 -9.89 16.66 -25.66
N SER A 454 -10.70 16.11 -26.57
CA SER A 454 -10.69 14.66 -26.88
C SER A 454 -9.65 14.24 -27.92
N LYS A 455 -8.78 15.14 -28.37
CA LYS A 455 -7.75 14.87 -29.39
C LYS A 455 -6.39 15.22 -28.82
N VAL A 456 -5.39 14.40 -29.14
CA VAL A 456 -3.99 14.70 -28.87
C VAL A 456 -3.59 15.90 -29.72
N VAL A 457 -3.14 16.96 -29.05
CA VAL A 457 -2.50 18.11 -29.69
C VAL A 457 -0.99 17.92 -29.55
N HIS A 458 -0.20 18.55 -30.42
CA HIS A 458 1.26 18.54 -30.29
C HIS A 458 1.75 19.96 -30.06
N GLU A 459 2.71 20.12 -29.16
CA GLU A 459 3.44 21.37 -28.95
C GLU A 459 4.88 21.24 -29.42
N ARG A 460 5.42 22.35 -29.92
CA ARG A 460 6.82 22.42 -30.32
C ARG A 460 7.63 23.20 -29.31
N ARG A 461 8.82 22.69 -29.01
CA ARG A 461 9.76 23.25 -28.03
C ARG A 461 11.18 23.09 -28.51
N GLY A 462 12.01 24.10 -28.28
CA GLY A 462 13.42 24.04 -28.64
C GLY A 462 14.20 23.22 -27.61
N VAL A 463 15.07 22.32 -28.08
CA VAL A 463 16.03 21.59 -27.23
C VAL A 463 17.44 21.73 -27.77
N PRO A 464 18.47 21.80 -26.90
CA PRO A 464 19.85 21.72 -27.32
C PRO A 464 20.17 20.31 -27.83
N VAL A 465 21.02 20.23 -28.85
CA VAL A 465 21.39 18.96 -29.48
C VAL A 465 22.88 18.86 -29.76
N ARG A 466 23.34 17.62 -29.94
CA ARG A 466 24.68 17.29 -30.41
C ARG A 466 24.60 16.16 -31.44
N ARG A 467 25.60 16.08 -32.32
CA ARG A 467 25.77 14.93 -33.22
C ARG A 467 26.68 13.89 -32.59
N VAL A 468 26.22 12.65 -32.56
CA VAL A 468 26.99 11.47 -32.16
C VAL A 468 26.94 10.49 -33.32
N GLY A 469 28.07 10.35 -34.02
CA GLY A 469 28.11 9.66 -35.31
C GLY A 469 27.16 10.32 -36.33
N ASP A 470 26.23 9.55 -36.85
CA ASP A 470 25.20 9.98 -37.80
C ASP A 470 23.91 10.47 -37.12
N ARG A 471 23.78 10.31 -35.79
CA ARG A 471 22.56 10.59 -35.04
C ARG A 471 22.59 12.00 -34.45
N LEU A 472 21.42 12.63 -34.42
CA LEU A 472 21.17 13.82 -33.62
C LEU A 472 20.62 13.39 -32.27
N VAL A 473 21.20 13.89 -31.19
CA VAL A 473 20.89 13.45 -29.82
C VAL A 473 20.67 14.62 -28.88
N THR A 474 19.94 14.37 -27.81
CA THR A 474 19.76 15.27 -26.65
C THR A 474 19.72 14.44 -25.36
N THR A 475 19.74 15.04 -24.16
CA THR A 475 19.59 14.30 -22.91
C THR A 475 18.11 14.14 -22.51
N VAL A 476 17.81 13.19 -21.63
CA VAL A 476 16.47 13.06 -21.05
C VAL A 476 16.08 14.33 -20.27
N LEU A 477 17.01 14.96 -19.54
CA LEU A 477 16.72 16.22 -18.83
C LEU A 477 16.33 17.35 -19.79
N ASP A 478 17.03 17.49 -20.92
CA ASP A 478 16.70 18.52 -21.92
C ASP A 478 15.30 18.32 -22.50
N ILE A 479 14.87 17.07 -22.70
CA ILE A 479 13.48 16.75 -23.11
C ILE A 479 12.50 17.09 -21.99
N MET A 480 12.84 16.86 -20.73
CA MET A 480 11.97 17.19 -19.59
C MET A 480 11.81 18.69 -19.34
N LEU A 481 12.82 19.50 -19.72
CA LEU A 481 12.78 20.96 -19.62
C LEU A 481 11.97 21.63 -20.73
N ALA A 482 11.85 20.97 -21.88
CA ALA A 482 11.06 21.41 -23.04
C ALA A 482 9.56 21.30 -22.78
#